data_AF-A0A3R6S2J2-F1
#
_entry.id   AF-A0A3R6S2J2-F1
#
_cell.length_a   1.000
_cell.length_b   1.000
_cell.length_c   1.000
_cell.angle_alpha   90.00
_cell.angle_beta   90.00
_cell.angle_gamma   90.00
#
_symmetry.space_group_name_H-M   'P 1'
#
loop_
_entity.id
_entity.type
_entity.pdbx_description
1 polymer ?
#
loop_
_entity_poly.entity_id
_entity_poly.type
_entity_poly.pdbx_seq_one_letter_code
_entity_poly.pdbx_strand_id
1 'polypeptide(L)' 'MNKQIDIPAALYDDEVICFIADRYHTTPEKVVQCFLAQDSLVSEPEEDPIAFRLENNEMEILRGLTHNSYS' A
#
# COMPACT_ATOMS: atom_id res chain seq x y z
N MET A 1 -19.30 9.40 6.31
CA MET A 1 -19.12 8.27 5.39
C MET A 1 -17.64 8.00 5.32
N ASN A 2 -17.17 7.09 6.15
CA ASN A 2 -15.76 6.72 6.20
C ASN A 2 -15.60 5.73 5.04
N LYS A 3 -15.00 6.16 3.93
CA LYS A 3 -14.48 5.24 2.92
C LYS A 3 -13.31 4.52 3.57
N GLN A 4 -13.59 3.56 4.46
CA GLN A 4 -12.63 2.54 4.79
C GLN A 4 -12.39 1.83 3.46
N ILE A 5 -11.24 2.09 2.89
CA ILE A 5 -10.73 1.31 1.78
C ILE A 5 -10.60 -0.08 2.37
N ASP A 6 -11.55 -0.95 2.06
CA ASP A 6 -11.50 -2.35 2.46
C ASP A 6 -10.45 -2.98 1.56
N ILE A 7 -9.19 -2.80 1.96
CA ILE A 7 -8.06 -3.38 1.25
C ILE A 7 -8.19 -4.89 1.46
N PRO A 8 -8.35 -5.68 0.38
CA PRO A 8 -8.55 -7.09 0.53
C PRO A 8 -7.34 -7.70 1.24
N ALA A 9 -7.59 -8.58 2.22
CA ALA A 9 -6.51 -9.24 2.97
C ALA A 9 -5.51 -9.97 2.05
N ALA A 10 -6.00 -10.41 0.88
CA ALA A 10 -5.20 -11.01 -0.18
C ALA A 10 -4.09 -10.09 -0.73
N LEU A 11 -4.25 -8.76 -0.64
CA LEU A 11 -3.23 -7.80 -1.07
C LEU A 11 -2.04 -7.80 -0.11
N TYR A 12 -2.26 -8.03 1.19
CA TYR A 12 -1.17 -8.13 2.17
C TYR A 12 -0.37 -9.44 2.05
N ASP A 13 -1.00 -10.49 1.53
CA ASP A 13 -0.38 -11.81 1.27
C ASP A 13 0.28 -11.87 -0.12
N ASP A 14 0.19 -10.79 -0.91
CA ASP A 14 0.78 -10.74 -2.24
C ASP A 14 2.32 -10.76 -2.16
N GLU A 15 2.95 -11.60 -2.99
CA GLU A 15 4.41 -11.76 -3.03
C GLU A 15 5.12 -10.42 -3.24
N VAL A 16 4.54 -9.50 -4.01
CA VAL A 16 5.10 -8.17 -4.26
C VAL A 16 5.08 -7.34 -2.98
N ILE A 17 3.96 -7.33 -2.25
CA ILE A 17 3.81 -6.59 -1.00
C ILE A 17 4.75 -7.16 0.07
N CYS A 18 4.87 -8.49 0.16
CA CYS A 18 5.82 -9.14 1.06
C CYS A 18 7.27 -8.80 0.70
N PHE A 19 7.62 -8.76 -0.59
CA PHE A 19 8.96 -8.40 -1.06
C PHE A 19 9.31 -6.95 -0.73
N ILE A 20 8.38 -6.02 -0.94
CA ILE A 20 8.56 -4.61 -0.58
C ILE A 20 8.66 -4.47 0.94
N ALA A 21 7.81 -5.18 1.70
CA ALA A 21 7.85 -5.17 3.16
C ALA A 21 9.22 -5.60 3.70
N ASP A 22 9.79 -6.68 3.15
CA ASP A 22 11.13 -7.15 3.50
C ASP A 22 12.21 -6.12 3.13
N ARG A 23 12.14 -5.56 1.91
CA ARG A 23 13.07 -4.53 1.42
C ARG A 23 13.12 -3.29 2.31
N TYR A 24 11.98 -2.85 2.83
CA TYR A 24 11.87 -1.69 3.71
C TYR A 24 11.91 -2.06 5.20
N HIS A 25 12.18 -3.33 5.53
CA HIS A 25 12.17 -3.86 6.91
C HIS A 25 10.91 -3.46 7.69
N THR A 26 9.76 -3.54 7.02
CA THR A 26 8.47 -3.09 7.52
C THR A 26 7.42 -4.18 7.35
N THR A 27 6.21 -3.95 7.83
CA THR A 27 5.09 -4.89 7.63
C THR A 27 4.38 -4.59 6.31
N PRO A 28 3.78 -5.61 5.66
CA PRO A 28 2.98 -5.42 4.45
C PRO A 28 1.85 -4.40 4.67
N GLU A 29 1.29 -4.33 5.88
CA GLU A 29 0.29 -3.31 6.27
C GLU A 29 0.83 -1.88 6.09
N LYS A 30 2.03 -1.61 6.61
CA LYS A 30 2.69 -0.30 6.46
C LYS A 30 3.03 0.01 5.01
N VAL A 31 3.39 -0.99 4.20
CA VAL A 31 3.62 -0.81 2.76
C VAL A 31 2.37 -0.30 2.07
N VAL A 32 1.23 -0.95 2.32
CA VAL A 32 -0.03 -0.53 1.71
C VAL A 32 -0.50 0.82 2.26
N GLN A 33 -0.33 1.10 3.55
CA GLN A 33 -0.64 2.43 4.09
C GLN A 33 0.19 3.52 3.41
N CYS A 34 1.49 3.26 3.19
CA CYS A 34 2.37 4.17 2.46
C CYS A 34 1.92 4.34 1.00
N PHE A 35 1.53 3.24 0.34
CA PHE A 35 0.96 3.28 -1.00
C PHE A 35 -0.29 4.16 -1.06
N LEU A 36 -1.28 3.93 -0.19
CA LEU A 36 -2.53 4.70 -0.17
C LEU A 36 -2.32 6.18 0.14
N ALA A 37 -1.39 6.49 1.04
CA ALA A 37 -1.05 7.87 1.38
C ALA A 37 -0.33 8.58 0.22
N GLN A 38 0.55 7.88 -0.52
CA GLN A 38 1.16 8.41 -1.73
C GLN A 38 0.19 8.51 -2.91
N ASP A 39 -0.73 7.55 -3.04
CA ASP A 39 -1.79 7.54 -4.05
C ASP A 39 -2.87 8.61 -3.80
N SER A 40 -2.79 9.33 -2.68
CA SER A 40 -3.74 10.37 -2.23
C SER A 40 -5.17 9.86 -1.99
N LEU A 41 -5.34 8.54 -1.84
CA LEU A 41 -6.64 7.90 -1.53
C LEU A 41 -7.03 8.04 -0.06
N VAL A 42 -6.04 8.20 0.83
CA VAL A 42 -6.23 8.46 2.25
C VAL A 42 -5.48 9.73 2.59
N SER A 43 -6.21 10.78 2.96
CA SER A 43 -5.64 11.98 3.57
C SER A 43 -4.99 11.55 4.88
N GLU A 44 -3.65 11.52 4.87
CA GLU A 44 -2.73 11.53 6.01
C GLU A 44 -3.09 10.58 7.17
N PRO A 45 -2.37 9.46 7.38
CA PRO A 45 -2.44 8.79 8.67
C PRO A 45 -1.89 9.77 9.72
N GLU A 46 -2.78 10.28 10.59
CA GLU A 46 -2.48 11.35 11.57
C GLU A 46 -1.40 11.01 12.62
N GLU A 47 -0.77 9.82 12.59
CA GLU A 47 0.04 9.38 13.75
C GLU A 47 1.46 8.89 13.43
N ASP A 48 1.86 8.72 12.16
CA ASP A 48 3.25 8.38 11.85
C ASP A 48 3.71 9.04 10.53
N PRO A 49 4.81 9.81 10.51
CA PRO A 49 5.42 10.21 9.27
C PRO A 49 5.81 8.92 8.53
N ILE A 50 5.27 8.75 7.33
CA ILE A 50 5.58 7.64 6.43
C ILE A 50 7.10 7.47 6.41
N ALA A 51 7.59 6.43 7.10
CA ALA A 51 9.03 6.30 7.39
C ALA A 51 9.85 5.99 6.12
N PHE A 52 9.17 5.53 5.07
CA PHE A 52 9.78 5.15 3.80
C PHE A 52 8.83 5.46 2.64
N ARG A 53 9.39 5.83 1.49
CA ARG A 53 8.63 6.16 0.30
C ARG A 53 8.85 5.09 -0.76
N LEU A 54 7.76 4.56 -1.29
CA LEU A 54 7.79 3.61 -2.43
C LEU A 54 8.34 4.30 -3.68
N GLU A 55 9.16 3.57 -4.42
CA GLU A 55 9.67 3.98 -5.72
C GLU A 55 8.56 3.98 -6.78
N ASN A 56 8.75 4.70 -7.89
CA ASN A 56 7.74 4.79 -8.96
C ASN A 56 7.39 3.41 -9.55
N ASN A 57 8.38 2.54 -9.71
CA ASN A 57 8.20 1.17 -10.20
C ASN A 57 7.30 0.34 -9.26
N GLU A 58 7.52 0.43 -7.95
CA GLU A 58 6.73 -0.24 -6.93
C GLU A 58 5.30 0.32 -6.91
N MET A 59 5.13 1.64 -6.99
CA MET A 59 3.79 2.25 -7.08
C MET A 59 3.03 1.81 -8.32
N GLU A 60 3.68 1.68 -9.49
CA GLU A 60 3.00 1.18 -10.70
C GLU A 60 2.57 -0.28 -10.56
N ILE A 61 3.39 -1.13 -9.95
CA ILE A 61 3.03 -2.53 -9.69
C ILE A 61 1.83 -2.60 -8.72
N LEU A 62 1.88 -1.86 -7.61
CA LEU A 62 0.81 -1.81 -6.61
C LEU A 62 -0.50 -1.22 -7.18
N ARG A 63 -0.41 -0.23 -8.06
CA ARG A 63 -1.55 0.28 -8.85
C ARG A 63 -2.14 -0.79 -9.76
N GLY A 64 -1.30 -1.63 -10.36
CA GLY A 64 -1.72 -2.78 -11.14
C GLY A 64 -2.51 -3.78 -10.30
N LEU A 65 -2.02 -4.12 -9.11
CA LEU A 65 -2.68 -5.06 -8.20
C LEU A 65 -4.03 -4.54 -7.68
N THR A 66 -4.09 -3.26 -7.32
CA THR A 66 -5.32 -2.63 -6.81
C THR A 66 -6.39 -2.41 -7.89
N HIS A 67 -6.00 -2.13 -9.14
CA HIS A 67 -6.96 -2.02 -10.25
C HIS A 67 -7.44 -3.38 -10.80
N ASN A 68 -6.63 -4.44 -10.71
CA ASN A 68 -6.98 -5.73 -11.32
C ASN A 68 -7.95 -6.58 -10.47
N SER A 69 -8.33 -6.10 -9.28
CA SER A 69 -9.35 -6.77 -8.42
C SER A 69 -10.80 -6.46 -8.83
N TYR A 70 -11.02 -5.63 -9.86
CA TYR A 70 -12.35 -5.28 -10.38
C TYR A 70 -12.52 -5.72 -11.84
N SER A 71 -12.79 -7.01 -12.05
CA SER A 71 -13.47 -7.52 -13.27
C SER A 71 -14.36 -8.69 -12.92
#